data_AF-A0A497QY70-F1
#
_entry.id   AF-A0A497QY70-F1
#
_cell.length_a   1.000
_cell.length_b   1.000
_cell.length_c   1.000
_cell.angle_alpha   90.00
_cell.angle_beta   90.00
_cell.angle_gamma   90.00
#
_symmetry.space_group_name_H-M   'P 1'
#
loop_
_entity.id
_entity.type
_entity.pdbx_description
1 polymer ?
#
loop_
_entity_poly.entity_id
_entity_poly.type
_entity_poly.pdbx_seq_one_letter_code
_entity_poly.pdbx_strand_id
1 'polypeptide(L)'
;MDEINIEDLFKSIPPIIFSSLFCEKMRERDDLQNSLSTRQALAIPKLLVATCFRKSTTNLTPEDYLRAAVITTAPEDQEIARSVVMDILFPKLSMKQIELDLSTKKDPSEKAIRKQPIIDQILEETQKNAYSGSISQELLDGVVDFLGEMGSSMSLLSDTEDPDGPKEKTELDFFFDATANWKSGTQPYKALVDYLVDPTEILIKKLQNLKELKDYVGQKLISSINNIPTSALSAIPYTNTADAILKDSKNQIEKTIAEHTLNQMKEFEKSIQQMMQTNPESVAIVSKALHDSGRLSWKKHTELIEQAAKNAKTSSEIYNLIKNANYLSKRIKEQLFDILSKDSTLTKPLEMILSLENQLGQSLSVDFIKQLLSSSDVKDKISYQALPAIPFYSKEIENAVVDSCNNQLAKLQEKSIPRKFEELFHDIADISSKVKNPYYTSSLDKIRNAAANAWMTSIHSKQSFLNTGFSLVRQGVKLNEQMMMEYGQS
;
A
#
# COMPACT_ATOMS: atom_id res chain seq x y z
N MET A 1 -11.90 -19.87 8.85
CA MET A 1 -11.39 -18.91 9.84
C MET A 1 -10.81 -17.79 9.01
N ASP A 2 -11.58 -16.73 8.84
CA ASP A 2 -11.17 -15.61 8.01
C ASP A 2 -10.07 -14.84 8.75
N GLU A 3 -8.94 -14.64 8.09
CA GLU A 3 -7.88 -13.76 8.57
C GLU A 3 -8.45 -12.35 8.69
N ILE A 4 -8.68 -11.90 9.93
CA ILE A 4 -9.07 -10.53 10.21
C ILE A 4 -7.89 -9.66 9.78
N ASN A 5 -8.08 -8.90 8.70
CA ASN A 5 -7.14 -7.89 8.25
C ASN A 5 -6.95 -6.86 9.37
N ILE A 6 -5.78 -6.87 10.01
CA ILE A 6 -5.43 -6.01 11.15
C ILE A 6 -5.45 -4.53 10.72
N GLU A 7 -5.22 -4.23 9.44
CA GLU A 7 -5.30 -2.86 8.92
C GLU A 7 -6.73 -2.29 8.98
N ASP A 8 -7.76 -3.14 8.88
CA ASP A 8 -9.17 -2.72 9.04
C ASP A 8 -9.57 -2.56 10.52
N LEU A 9 -8.84 -3.18 11.45
CA LEU A 9 -9.03 -2.99 12.89
C LEU A 9 -8.62 -1.57 13.35
N PHE A 10 -7.84 -0.86 12.53
CA PHE A 10 -7.27 0.45 12.83
C PHE A 10 -7.89 1.60 12.03
N LYS A 11 -9.13 1.47 11.57
CA LYS A 11 -9.96 2.66 11.38
C LYS A 11 -10.08 3.36 12.74
N SER A 12 -9.33 4.44 12.91
CA SER A 12 -9.06 5.17 14.16
C SER A 12 -10.25 5.17 15.11
N ILE A 13 -10.06 4.70 16.36
CA ILE A 13 -11.06 4.87 17.42
C ILE A 13 -11.44 6.36 17.47
N PRO A 14 -12.70 6.73 17.20
CA PRO A 14 -13.09 8.14 17.18
C PRO A 14 -12.69 8.84 18.49
N PRO A 15 -12.18 10.10 18.46
CA PRO A 15 -11.69 10.80 19.66
C PRO A 15 -12.65 10.80 20.86
N ILE A 16 -13.96 10.89 20.59
CA ILE A 16 -15.00 10.84 21.62
C ILE A 16 -15.11 9.45 22.25
N ILE A 17 -15.06 8.39 21.43
CA ILE A 17 -15.13 7.00 21.88
C ILE A 17 -13.89 6.66 22.70
N PHE A 18 -12.70 7.05 22.23
CA PHE A 18 -11.46 6.89 22.97
C PHE A 18 -11.54 7.59 24.33
N SER A 19 -11.98 8.85 24.37
CA SER A 19 -12.07 9.60 25.62
C SER A 19 -13.04 8.98 26.62
N SER A 20 -14.17 8.44 26.14
CA SER A 20 -15.13 7.75 26.99
C SER A 20 -14.50 6.51 27.64
N LEU A 21 -13.87 5.65 26.83
CA LEU A 21 -13.20 4.43 27.29
C LEU A 21 -12.05 4.73 28.24
N PHE A 22 -11.28 5.77 27.95
CA PHE A 22 -10.19 6.23 28.80
C PHE A 22 -10.68 6.67 30.18
N CYS A 23 -11.72 7.51 30.22
CA CYS A 23 -12.28 7.96 31.49
C CYS A 23 -12.95 6.83 32.28
N GLU A 24 -13.62 5.89 31.61
CA GLU A 24 -14.20 4.71 32.24
C GLU A 24 -13.12 3.84 32.89
N LYS A 25 -12.12 3.40 32.13
CA LYS A 25 -11.03 2.57 32.64
C LYS A 25 -10.21 3.23 33.74
N MET A 26 -9.99 4.54 33.64
CA MET A 26 -9.31 5.26 34.70
C MET A 26 -10.18 5.31 35.97
N ARG A 27 -11.49 5.54 35.87
CA ARG A 27 -12.40 5.58 37.04
C ARG A 27 -12.60 4.24 37.73
N GLU A 28 -12.36 3.13 37.02
CA GLU A 28 -12.36 1.79 37.59
C GLU A 28 -11.13 1.50 38.47
N ARG A 29 -10.14 2.39 38.49
CA ARG A 29 -8.92 2.21 39.25
C ARG A 29 -9.01 2.84 40.64
N ASP A 30 -8.72 2.03 41.65
CA ASP A 30 -8.69 2.45 43.06
C ASP A 30 -7.38 3.15 43.45
N ASP A 31 -6.35 3.13 42.59
CA ASP A 31 -5.02 3.71 42.84
C ASP A 31 -4.83 5.13 42.31
N LEU A 32 -5.90 5.77 41.81
CA LEU A 32 -5.87 7.17 41.38
C LEU A 32 -5.82 8.12 42.57
N GLN A 33 -4.91 9.09 42.51
CA GLN A 33 -4.85 10.18 43.48
C GLN A 33 -5.90 11.25 43.18
N ASN A 34 -6.23 11.45 41.90
CA ASN A 34 -7.22 12.43 41.46
C ASN A 34 -8.33 11.78 40.62
N SER A 35 -9.58 11.96 41.06
CA SER A 35 -10.74 11.53 40.27
C SER A 35 -10.84 12.37 38.98
N LEU A 36 -11.01 11.71 37.83
CA LEU A 36 -11.17 12.41 36.56
C LEU A 36 -12.43 13.26 36.50
N SER A 37 -12.22 14.56 36.31
CA SER A 37 -13.30 15.53 36.13
C SER A 37 -13.94 15.42 34.73
N THR A 38 -15.20 15.81 34.63
CA THR A 38 -15.91 15.95 33.35
C THR A 38 -15.18 16.92 32.39
N ARG A 39 -14.43 17.89 32.93
CA ARG A 39 -13.62 18.82 32.12
C ARG A 39 -12.45 18.10 31.42
N GLN A 40 -11.79 17.15 32.07
CA GLN A 40 -10.71 16.36 31.47
C GLN A 40 -11.26 15.42 30.39
N ALA A 41 -12.42 14.80 30.63
CA ALA A 41 -13.12 13.99 29.64
C ALA A 41 -13.50 14.76 28.36
N LEU A 42 -13.72 16.08 28.48
CA LEU A 42 -13.98 16.95 27.32
C LEU A 42 -12.70 17.52 26.71
N ALA A 43 -11.58 17.55 27.42
CA ALA A 43 -10.32 18.11 26.95
C ALA A 43 -9.59 17.17 25.97
N ILE A 44 -9.62 15.86 26.22
CA ILE A 44 -9.00 14.83 25.37
C ILE A 44 -9.51 14.90 23.91
N PRO A 45 -10.83 14.83 23.63
CA PRO A 45 -11.31 14.88 22.26
C PRO A 45 -11.05 16.24 21.61
N LYS A 46 -11.04 17.35 22.37
CA LYS A 46 -10.70 18.68 21.87
C LYS A 46 -9.24 18.76 21.39
N LEU A 47 -8.29 18.23 22.16
CA LEU A 47 -6.88 18.18 21.78
C LEU A 47 -6.64 17.31 20.56
N LEU A 48 -7.34 16.18 20.45
CA LEU A 48 -7.25 15.28 19.30
C LEU A 48 -7.79 15.93 18.03
N VAL A 49 -8.96 16.56 18.11
CA VAL A 49 -9.54 17.30 16.97
C VAL A 49 -8.65 18.48 16.56
N ALA A 50 -8.11 19.24 17.52
CA ALA A 50 -7.15 20.30 17.23
C ALA A 50 -5.88 19.76 16.54
N THR A 51 -5.43 18.57 16.94
CA THR A 51 -4.29 17.89 16.32
C THR A 51 -4.60 17.46 14.88
N CYS A 52 -5.81 16.95 14.59
CA CYS A 52 -6.26 16.69 13.22
C CYS A 52 -6.17 17.94 12.34
N PHE A 53 -6.70 19.07 12.83
CA PHE A 53 -6.69 20.33 12.10
C PHE A 53 -5.26 20.86 11.89
N ARG A 54 -4.39 20.75 12.90
CA ARG A 54 -2.99 21.21 12.79
C ARG A 54 -2.16 20.40 11.80
N LYS A 55 -2.41 19.09 11.72
CA LYS A 55 -1.68 18.19 10.80
C LYS A 55 -2.27 18.16 9.39
N SER A 56 -3.45 18.75 9.17
CA SER A 56 -4.21 18.62 7.92
C SER A 56 -4.43 17.15 7.50
N THR A 57 -4.56 16.26 8.49
CA THR A 57 -4.76 14.81 8.27
C THR A 57 -5.88 14.31 9.16
N THR A 58 -6.76 13.46 8.62
CA THR A 58 -7.83 12.78 9.39
C THR A 58 -7.32 11.59 10.21
N ASN A 59 -6.06 11.17 10.00
CA ASN A 59 -5.50 9.98 10.62
C ASN A 59 -4.70 10.36 11.87
N LEU A 60 -5.34 10.24 13.04
CA LEU A 60 -4.67 10.37 14.33
C LEU A 60 -3.80 9.16 14.61
N THR A 61 -2.58 9.40 15.07
CA THR A 61 -1.64 8.34 15.46
C THR A 61 -1.86 7.95 16.92
N PRO A 62 -1.47 6.75 17.37
CA PRO A 62 -1.53 6.36 18.79
C PRO A 62 -0.85 7.35 19.73
N GLU A 63 0.22 8.01 19.28
CA GLU A 63 0.91 9.07 20.03
C GLU A 63 0.02 10.30 20.27
N ASP A 64 -0.86 10.63 19.32
CA ASP A 64 -1.78 11.76 19.49
C ASP A 64 -2.78 11.46 20.62
N TYR A 65 -3.28 10.22 20.69
CA TYR A 65 -4.15 9.73 21.76
C TYR A 65 -3.44 9.67 23.12
N LEU A 66 -2.21 9.15 23.16
CA LEU A 66 -1.38 9.10 24.36
C LEU A 66 -1.10 10.49 24.90
N ARG A 67 -0.62 11.40 24.04
CA ARG A 67 -0.28 12.76 24.43
C ARG A 67 -1.51 13.52 24.94
N ALA A 68 -2.65 13.41 24.25
CA ALA A 68 -3.88 14.07 24.68
C ALA A 68 -4.35 13.58 26.06
N ALA A 69 -4.28 12.27 26.32
CA ALA A 69 -4.66 11.69 27.60
C ALA A 69 -3.69 12.06 28.74
N VAL A 70 -2.37 12.02 28.49
CA VAL A 70 -1.36 12.32 29.51
C VAL A 70 -1.39 13.79 29.90
N ILE A 71 -1.42 14.72 28.94
CA ILE A 71 -1.42 16.17 29.22
C ILE A 71 -2.69 16.61 29.96
N THR A 72 -3.79 15.90 29.78
CA THR A 72 -5.07 16.20 30.46
C THR A 72 -5.20 15.49 31.81
N THR A 73 -4.29 14.59 32.14
CA THR A 73 -4.26 13.88 33.43
C THR A 73 -3.34 14.61 34.42
N ALA A 74 -3.73 14.60 35.70
CA ALA A 74 -2.93 15.19 36.78
C ALA A 74 -1.53 14.55 36.81
N PRO A 75 -0.45 15.32 37.08
CA PRO A 75 0.93 14.83 37.02
C PRO A 75 1.16 13.53 37.79
N GLU A 76 0.51 13.38 38.93
CA GLU A 76 0.63 12.24 39.83
C GLU A 76 0.06 10.95 39.22
N ASP A 77 -0.90 11.07 38.30
CA ASP A 77 -1.64 9.96 37.68
C ASP A 77 -1.24 9.72 36.21
N GLN A 78 -0.22 10.43 35.69
CA GLN A 78 0.17 10.36 34.28
C GLN A 78 0.71 8.98 33.86
N GLU A 79 1.43 8.27 34.74
CA GLU A 79 1.89 6.90 34.44
C GLU A 79 0.72 5.93 34.30
N ILE A 80 -0.30 6.09 35.15
CA ILE A 80 -1.54 5.31 35.08
C ILE A 80 -2.28 5.61 33.78
N ALA A 81 -2.37 6.89 33.39
CA ALA A 81 -2.93 7.28 32.12
C ALA A 81 -2.21 6.64 30.93
N ARG A 82 -0.87 6.60 30.92
CA ARG A 82 -0.11 5.91 29.86
C ARG A 82 -0.49 4.44 29.76
N SER A 83 -0.55 3.73 30.90
CA SER A 83 -0.97 2.33 30.94
C SER A 83 -2.38 2.13 30.36
N VAL A 84 -3.34 2.94 30.81
CA VAL A 84 -4.74 2.83 30.38
C VAL A 84 -4.91 3.13 28.90
N VAL A 85 -4.19 4.12 28.35
CA VAL A 85 -4.20 4.38 26.90
C VAL A 85 -3.66 3.19 26.13
N MET A 86 -2.56 2.58 26.57
CA MET A 86 -1.99 1.41 25.91
C MET A 86 -2.96 0.23 25.94
N ASP A 87 -3.68 0.02 27.04
CA ASP A 87 -4.70 -1.02 27.15
C ASP A 87 -5.93 -0.78 26.25
N ILE A 88 -6.22 0.47 25.91
CA ILE A 88 -7.33 0.83 25.01
C ILE A 88 -6.91 0.70 23.55
N LEU A 89 -5.74 1.22 23.20
CA LEU A 89 -5.25 1.24 21.83
C LEU A 89 -4.73 -0.14 21.39
N PHE A 90 -4.22 -0.94 22.33
CA PHE A 90 -3.58 -2.23 22.07
C PHE A 90 -4.07 -3.35 23.01
N PRO A 91 -5.37 -3.70 22.96
CA PRO A 91 -5.96 -4.67 23.90
C PRO A 91 -5.31 -6.05 23.86
N LYS A 92 -4.70 -6.45 22.74
CA LYS A 92 -4.00 -7.74 22.58
C LYS A 92 -2.64 -7.84 23.28
N LEU A 93 -2.04 -6.71 23.70
CA LEU A 93 -0.80 -6.71 24.50
C LEU A 93 -1.09 -7.10 25.96
N SER A 94 -2.24 -6.67 26.50
CA SER A 94 -2.65 -6.98 27.89
C SER A 94 -2.80 -8.49 28.16
N MET A 95 -3.29 -9.28 27.21
CA MET A 95 -3.45 -10.74 27.40
C MET A 95 -2.13 -11.49 27.51
N LYS A 96 -1.06 -11.05 26.83
CA LYS A 96 0.28 -11.67 26.96
C LYS A 96 0.96 -11.31 28.28
N GLN A 97 0.73 -10.10 28.81
CA GLN A 97 1.18 -9.74 30.16
C GLN A 97 0.42 -10.54 31.23
N ILE A 98 -0.90 -10.71 31.07
CA ILE A 98 -1.74 -11.51 31.97
C ILE A 98 -1.34 -13.00 31.95
N GLU A 99 -1.02 -13.59 30.79
CA GLU A 99 -0.49 -14.96 30.70
C GLU A 99 0.89 -15.11 31.37
N LEU A 100 1.72 -14.07 31.34
CA LEU A 100 3.03 -14.07 32.01
C LEU A 100 2.88 -13.98 33.54
N ASP A 101 1.97 -13.13 34.02
CA ASP A 101 1.69 -12.93 35.45
C ASP A 101 0.89 -14.09 36.08
N LEU A 102 0.07 -14.80 35.30
CA LEU A 102 -0.63 -16.01 35.75
C LEU A 102 0.27 -17.26 35.84
N SER A 103 1.48 -17.23 35.24
CA SER A 103 2.42 -18.35 35.27
C SER A 103 3.24 -18.47 36.56
N THR A 104 3.16 -17.50 37.48
CA THR A 104 3.99 -17.47 38.71
C THR A 104 3.25 -17.68 40.04
N LYS A 105 1.97 -18.10 40.05
CA LYS A 105 1.30 -18.52 41.30
C LYS A 105 0.49 -19.83 41.13
N LYS A 106 1.03 -20.93 41.66
CA LYS A 106 0.30 -22.14 42.14
C LYS A 106 -0.49 -21.74 43.41
N ASP A 107 -1.68 -22.18 43.78
CA ASP A 107 -2.65 -23.22 43.36
C ASP A 107 -4.05 -22.81 43.97
N PRO A 108 -5.12 -23.62 44.03
CA PRO A 108 -6.37 -23.37 43.31
C PRO A 108 -7.60 -23.09 44.21
N SER A 109 -8.59 -22.36 43.71
CA SER A 109 -10.00 -22.66 44.03
C SER A 109 -10.96 -22.07 43.00
N GLU A 110 -11.97 -22.88 42.68
CA GLU A 110 -13.02 -22.66 41.67
C GLU A 110 -13.90 -21.44 41.95
N LYS A 111 -14.29 -20.73 40.88
CA LYS A 111 -15.70 -20.64 40.47
C LYS A 111 -15.83 -20.06 39.08
N ALA A 112 -16.41 -20.86 38.19
CA ALA A 112 -16.79 -20.49 36.84
C ALA A 112 -17.86 -19.38 36.85
N ILE A 113 -17.58 -18.26 36.17
CA ILE A 113 -18.59 -17.31 35.71
C ILE A 113 -18.41 -17.14 34.20
N ARG A 114 -19.42 -17.59 33.45
CA ARG A 114 -19.57 -17.36 32.00
C ARG A 114 -19.49 -15.86 31.71
N LYS A 115 -18.55 -15.44 30.85
CA LYS A 115 -18.57 -14.14 30.19
C LYS A 115 -18.95 -14.34 28.71
N GLN A 116 -20.12 -13.85 28.32
CA GLN A 116 -20.37 -13.40 26.94
C GLN A 116 -19.86 -11.95 26.81
N PRO A 117 -19.46 -11.49 25.61
CA PRO A 117 -18.82 -10.19 25.45
C PRO A 117 -19.83 -9.04 25.51
N ILE A 118 -19.64 -8.16 26.49
CA ILE A 118 -20.37 -6.89 26.73
C ILE A 118 -20.17 -5.87 25.58
N ILE A 119 -19.19 -6.11 24.72
CA ILE A 119 -18.76 -5.21 23.64
C ILE A 119 -19.83 -5.08 22.54
N ASP A 120 -20.55 -6.17 22.26
CA ASP A 120 -21.55 -6.16 21.17
C ASP A 120 -22.82 -5.38 21.55
N GLN A 121 -23.18 -5.32 22.85
CA GLN A 121 -24.33 -4.55 23.33
C GLN A 121 -24.07 -3.04 23.33
N ILE A 122 -22.85 -2.61 23.65
CA ILE A 122 -22.50 -1.18 23.72
C ILE A 122 -22.42 -0.56 22.31
N LEU A 123 -21.92 -1.32 21.33
CA LEU A 123 -21.88 -0.91 19.91
C LEU A 123 -23.28 -0.74 19.31
N GLU A 124 -24.26 -1.54 19.75
CA GLU A 124 -25.64 -1.49 19.23
C GLU A 124 -26.44 -0.30 19.81
N GLU A 125 -26.18 0.09 21.07
CA GLU A 125 -26.83 1.25 21.70
C GLU A 125 -26.26 2.61 21.24
N THR A 126 -24.97 2.69 20.93
CA THR A 126 -24.35 3.95 20.48
C THR A 126 -24.70 4.30 19.03
N GLN A 127 -24.92 3.32 18.16
CA GLN A 127 -25.35 3.58 16.77
C GLN A 127 -26.79 4.11 16.68
N LYS A 128 -27.65 3.81 17.66
CA LYS A 128 -29.04 4.32 17.70
C LYS A 128 -29.15 5.80 18.06
N ASN A 129 -28.19 6.37 18.79
CA ASN A 129 -28.28 7.75 19.31
C ASN A 129 -27.57 8.80 18.44
N ALA A 130 -26.82 8.39 17.41
CA ALA A 130 -26.09 9.32 16.54
C ALA A 130 -26.95 9.99 15.45
N TYR A 131 -28.21 9.58 15.28
CA TYR A 131 -29.16 10.16 14.32
C TYR A 131 -30.20 11.07 15.00
N SER A 132 -29.77 12.13 15.71
CA SER A 132 -30.65 13.26 16.00
C SER A 132 -29.88 14.58 16.21
N GLY A 133 -29.76 15.36 15.13
CA GLY A 133 -29.95 16.82 15.10
C GLY A 133 -29.14 17.76 16.01
N SER A 134 -28.36 18.62 15.36
CA SER A 134 -27.87 19.97 15.76
C SER A 134 -26.86 20.08 16.92
N ILE A 135 -25.62 20.42 16.57
CA ILE A 135 -24.62 20.99 17.49
C ILE A 135 -25.02 22.46 17.76
N SER A 136 -25.27 22.80 19.03
CA SER A 136 -25.79 24.11 19.46
C SER A 136 -24.77 25.25 19.29
N GLN A 137 -25.25 26.42 18.85
CA GLN A 137 -24.47 27.65 18.61
C GLN A 137 -23.66 28.16 19.81
N GLU A 138 -24.06 27.85 21.05
CA GLU A 138 -23.30 28.17 22.27
C GLU A 138 -21.91 27.50 22.32
N LEU A 139 -21.76 26.35 21.65
CA LEU A 139 -20.49 25.63 21.59
C LEU A 139 -19.51 26.27 20.58
N LEU A 140 -20.02 27.04 19.62
CA LEU A 140 -19.21 27.79 18.66
C LEU A 140 -18.74 29.13 19.24
N ASP A 141 -19.59 29.84 19.98
CA ASP A 141 -19.21 31.11 20.62
C ASP A 141 -18.15 30.90 21.72
N GLY A 142 -18.25 29.82 22.51
CA GLY A 142 -17.22 29.47 23.49
C GLY A 142 -15.87 29.02 22.91
N VAL A 143 -15.81 28.67 21.62
CA VAL A 143 -14.56 28.33 20.91
C VAL A 143 -13.83 29.57 20.42
N VAL A 144 -14.56 30.64 20.09
CA VAL A 144 -13.98 31.91 19.61
C VAL A 144 -13.34 32.70 20.75
N ASP A 145 -13.97 32.76 21.92
CA ASP A 145 -13.43 33.45 23.09
C ASP A 145 -12.15 32.78 23.64
N PHE A 146 -12.09 31.44 23.60
CA PHE A 146 -10.93 30.68 24.08
C PHE A 146 -9.70 30.78 23.15
N LEU A 147 -9.91 30.95 21.84
CA LEU A 147 -8.82 31.21 20.88
C LEU A 147 -8.18 32.60 21.10
N GLY A 148 -8.92 33.56 21.65
CA GLY A 148 -8.40 34.85 22.09
C GLY A 148 -7.47 34.74 23.31
N GLU A 149 -7.81 33.91 24.29
CA GLU A 149 -7.02 33.72 25.52
C GLU A 149 -5.74 32.87 25.32
N MET A 150 -5.75 31.92 24.38
CA MET A 150 -4.56 31.11 24.06
C MET A 150 -3.44 31.89 23.35
N GLY A 151 -3.76 33.02 22.71
CA GLY A 151 -2.76 33.90 22.10
C GLY A 151 -1.83 34.56 23.13
N SER A 152 -2.31 34.76 24.37
CA SER A 152 -1.56 35.43 25.43
C SER A 152 -0.80 34.49 26.36
N SER A 153 -1.17 33.21 26.43
CA SER A 153 -0.59 32.23 27.37
C SER A 153 0.61 31.45 26.80
N MET A 154 0.87 31.53 25.48
CA MET A 154 2.06 30.91 24.87
C MET A 154 3.39 31.66 25.11
N SER A 155 3.37 32.85 25.72
CA SER A 155 4.58 33.62 26.04
C SER A 155 5.25 33.23 27.36
N LEU A 156 4.68 32.31 28.13
CA LEU A 156 5.08 32.00 29.51
C LEU A 156 5.92 30.71 29.68
N LEU A 157 6.24 30.01 28.59
CA LEU A 157 6.83 28.65 28.63
C LEU A 157 8.32 28.57 28.22
N SER A 158 9.06 29.67 28.10
CA SER A 158 10.48 29.62 27.72
C SER A 158 11.49 29.62 28.88
N ASP A 159 11.07 29.85 30.14
CA ASP A 159 12.01 30.35 31.16
C ASP A 159 12.20 29.47 32.41
N THR A 160 11.85 28.18 32.38
CA THR A 160 12.18 27.29 33.51
C THR A 160 12.64 25.92 33.05
N GLU A 161 13.95 25.74 32.87
CA GLU A 161 14.70 24.55 33.31
C GLU A 161 16.22 24.69 33.03
N ASP A 162 17.01 24.25 34.01
CA ASP A 162 18.46 24.34 34.17
C ASP A 162 19.24 23.57 33.05
N PRO A 163 20.22 24.18 32.34
CA PRO A 163 20.76 23.64 31.08
C PRO A 163 21.90 22.60 31.16
N ASP A 164 22.45 22.26 32.35
CA ASP A 164 23.76 21.59 32.44
C ASP A 164 23.80 20.15 33.02
N GLY A 165 22.69 19.40 33.02
CA GLY A 165 22.69 17.98 33.40
C GLY A 165 22.62 17.02 32.20
N PRO A 166 23.47 15.97 32.09
CA PRO A 166 23.30 14.95 31.07
C PRO A 166 22.06 14.10 31.40
N LYS A 167 20.92 14.40 30.79
CA LYS A 167 19.72 13.55 30.87
C LYS A 167 20.02 12.22 30.14
N GLU A 168 20.11 11.11 30.87
CA GLU A 168 20.10 9.77 30.26
C GLU A 168 18.81 9.63 29.44
N LYS A 169 18.94 9.38 28.13
CA LYS A 169 17.78 9.21 27.25
C LYS A 169 17.03 7.94 27.66
N THR A 170 15.73 8.08 27.88
CA THR A 170 14.86 6.94 28.16
C THR A 170 14.62 6.10 26.89
N GLU A 171 14.13 4.87 27.04
CA GLU A 171 13.72 3.99 25.92
C GLU A 171 12.71 4.69 24.99
N LEU A 172 11.81 5.48 25.58
CA LEU A 172 10.81 6.29 24.87
C LEU A 172 11.48 7.42 24.06
N ASP A 173 12.44 8.13 24.66
CA ASP A 173 13.17 9.21 23.96
C ASP A 173 13.93 8.65 22.75
N PHE A 174 14.60 7.51 22.92
CA PHE A 174 15.30 6.86 21.81
C PHE A 174 14.35 6.36 20.72
N PHE A 175 13.18 5.80 21.09
CA PHE A 175 12.18 5.39 20.11
C PHE A 175 11.67 6.58 19.27
N PHE A 176 11.36 7.71 19.90
CA PHE A 176 10.91 8.90 19.15
C PHE A 176 12.02 9.45 18.25
N ASP A 177 13.25 9.52 18.74
CA ASP A 177 14.40 9.94 17.94
C ASP A 177 14.64 9.01 16.75
N ALA A 178 14.62 7.68 16.98
CA ALA A 178 14.85 6.69 15.94
C ALA A 178 13.74 6.72 14.88
N THR A 179 12.48 6.86 15.30
CA THR A 179 11.34 6.94 14.37
C THR A 179 11.28 8.26 13.61
N ALA A 180 11.65 9.38 14.24
CA ALA A 180 11.76 10.66 13.56
C ALA A 180 12.85 10.61 12.47
N ASN A 181 14.03 10.07 12.80
CA ASN A 181 15.13 9.90 11.87
C ASN A 181 14.81 8.89 10.75
N TRP A 182 14.08 7.82 11.06
CA TRP A 182 13.58 6.87 10.06
C TRP A 182 12.62 7.55 9.08
N LYS A 183 11.64 8.32 9.57
CA LYS A 183 10.67 9.06 8.74
C LYS A 183 11.33 10.13 7.87
N SER A 184 12.37 10.80 8.36
CA SER A 184 13.16 11.74 7.55
C SER A 184 14.11 11.04 6.57
N GLY A 185 14.20 9.70 6.60
CA GLY A 185 15.09 8.91 5.77
C GLY A 185 16.57 9.01 6.15
N THR A 186 16.87 9.45 7.37
CA THR A 186 18.23 9.63 7.88
C THR A 186 18.89 8.28 8.11
N GLN A 187 20.07 8.09 7.53
CA GLN A 187 20.89 6.91 7.79
C GLN A 187 21.67 7.06 9.11
N PRO A 188 21.87 5.97 9.89
CA PRO A 188 21.53 4.58 9.59
C PRO A 188 20.11 4.16 9.99
N TYR A 189 19.33 5.05 10.61
CA TYR A 189 18.01 4.72 11.17
C TYR A 189 17.06 4.17 10.11
N LYS A 190 17.07 4.76 8.90
CA LYS A 190 16.24 4.29 7.79
C LYS A 190 16.44 2.80 7.54
N ALA A 191 17.67 2.38 7.25
CA ALA A 191 17.99 1.00 6.93
C ALA A 191 17.77 0.02 8.09
N LEU A 192 18.02 0.45 9.33
CA LEU A 192 17.87 -0.41 10.52
C LEU A 192 16.39 -0.63 10.88
N VAL A 193 15.58 0.43 10.84
CA VAL A 193 14.16 0.37 11.20
C VAL A 193 13.33 -0.30 10.10
N ASP A 194 13.70 -0.14 8.81
CA ASP A 194 13.05 -0.84 7.69
C ASP A 194 13.15 -2.38 7.78
N TYR A 195 14.10 -2.93 8.56
CA TYR A 195 14.20 -4.38 8.82
C TYR A 195 13.39 -4.86 10.03
N LEU A 196 12.91 -3.94 10.86
CA LEU A 196 11.99 -4.30 11.93
C LEU A 196 10.63 -4.63 11.30
N VAL A 197 9.93 -5.61 11.86
CA VAL A 197 8.54 -5.90 11.47
C VAL A 197 7.68 -4.67 11.76
N ASP A 198 7.96 -4.01 12.87
CA ASP A 198 7.34 -2.76 13.27
C ASP A 198 8.32 -1.93 14.11
N PRO A 199 8.33 -0.58 14.01
CA PRO A 199 9.21 0.26 14.81
C PRO A 199 9.05 0.08 16.32
N THR A 200 7.89 -0.38 16.82
CA THR A 200 7.68 -0.68 18.25
C THR A 200 8.54 -1.83 18.75
N GLU A 201 9.18 -2.63 17.88
CA GLU A 201 10.22 -3.58 18.29
C GLU A 201 11.31 -2.91 19.12
N ILE A 202 11.61 -1.62 18.88
CA ILE A 202 12.57 -0.83 19.67
C ILE A 202 12.13 -0.77 21.15
N LEU A 203 10.84 -0.50 21.41
CA LEU A 203 10.27 -0.43 22.75
C LEU A 203 10.16 -1.83 23.38
N ILE A 204 9.68 -2.82 22.62
CA ILE A 204 9.53 -4.20 23.09
C ILE A 204 10.87 -4.78 23.54
N LYS A 205 11.95 -4.45 22.81
CA LYS A 205 13.31 -4.90 23.11
C LYS A 205 14.07 -3.96 24.04
N LYS A 206 13.44 -2.89 24.52
CA LYS A 206 14.00 -1.93 25.46
C LYS A 206 15.33 -1.34 24.97
N LEU A 207 15.41 -1.05 23.68
CA LEU A 207 16.62 -0.49 23.08
C LEU A 207 16.70 1.00 23.44
N GLN A 208 17.84 1.43 23.96
CA GLN A 208 18.05 2.77 24.50
C GLN A 208 18.93 3.65 23.62
N ASN A 209 19.62 3.05 22.65
CA ASN A 209 20.56 3.78 21.81
C ASN A 209 20.80 3.09 20.45
N LEU A 210 21.45 3.83 19.55
CA LEU A 210 21.74 3.35 18.20
C LEU A 210 22.66 2.12 18.18
N LYS A 211 23.54 1.96 19.17
CA LYS A 211 24.43 0.80 19.25
C LYS A 211 23.63 -0.46 19.51
N GLU A 212 22.72 -0.43 20.49
CA GLU A 212 21.82 -1.54 20.78
C GLU A 212 20.89 -1.88 19.61
N LEU A 213 20.40 -0.87 18.88
CA LEU A 213 19.63 -1.09 17.66
C LEU A 213 20.46 -1.82 16.58
N LYS A 214 21.71 -1.40 16.36
CA LYS A 214 22.62 -2.08 15.42
C LYS A 214 22.92 -3.51 15.85
N ASP A 215 23.14 -3.73 17.15
CA ASP A 215 23.45 -5.05 17.69
C ASP A 215 22.24 -5.99 17.57
N TYR A 216 21.03 -5.51 17.88
CA TYR A 216 19.79 -6.27 17.73
C TYR A 216 19.50 -6.63 16.26
N VAL A 217 19.54 -5.64 15.36
CA VAL A 217 19.38 -5.86 13.91
C VAL A 217 20.48 -6.78 13.40
N GLY A 218 21.71 -6.63 13.87
CA GLY A 218 22.84 -7.49 13.53
C GLY A 218 22.61 -8.96 13.90
N GLN A 219 22.11 -9.24 15.11
CA GLN A 219 21.76 -10.60 15.52
C GLN A 219 20.66 -11.20 14.62
N LYS A 220 19.64 -10.40 14.29
CA LYS A 220 18.54 -10.80 13.40
C LYS A 220 19.03 -11.02 11.96
N LEU A 221 20.07 -10.34 11.50
CA LEU A 221 20.72 -10.60 10.21
C LEU A 221 21.52 -11.90 10.24
N ILE A 222 22.31 -12.12 11.29
CA ILE A 222 23.11 -13.34 11.47
C ILE A 222 22.21 -14.58 11.49
N SER A 223 21.08 -14.54 12.21
CA SER A 223 20.13 -15.67 12.25
C SER A 223 19.47 -15.95 10.90
N SER A 224 19.47 -14.98 9.99
CA SER A 224 18.79 -15.03 8.69
C SER A 224 19.76 -15.16 7.51
N ILE A 225 21.05 -15.41 7.75
CA ILE A 225 22.04 -15.62 6.67
C ILE A 225 21.53 -16.69 5.69
N ASN A 226 21.71 -16.45 4.39
CA ASN A 226 21.15 -17.17 3.24
C ASN A 226 19.70 -16.83 2.88
N ASN A 227 18.94 -16.21 3.78
CA ASN A 227 17.54 -15.85 3.60
C ASN A 227 17.27 -14.42 4.05
N ILE A 228 18.23 -13.51 3.88
CA ILE A 228 18.04 -12.10 4.26
C ILE A 228 17.06 -11.47 3.26
N PRO A 229 15.92 -10.92 3.72
CA PRO A 229 14.94 -10.30 2.83
C PRO A 229 15.55 -9.06 2.16
N THR A 230 15.14 -8.77 0.92
CA THR A 230 15.74 -7.70 0.11
C THR A 230 15.66 -6.32 0.76
N SER A 231 14.57 -6.03 1.50
CA SER A 231 14.41 -4.80 2.28
C SER A 231 15.48 -4.62 3.37
N ALA A 232 15.98 -5.72 3.93
CA ALA A 232 16.93 -5.73 5.04
C ALA A 232 18.40 -5.64 4.59
N LEU A 233 18.68 -5.86 3.31
CA LEU A 233 20.05 -5.85 2.80
C LEU A 233 20.75 -4.50 3.00
N SER A 234 19.98 -3.40 3.01
CA SER A 234 20.49 -2.05 3.27
C SER A 234 21.01 -1.85 4.71
N ALA A 235 20.64 -2.73 5.65
CA ALA A 235 21.10 -2.68 7.04
C ALA A 235 22.51 -3.25 7.22
N ILE A 236 22.94 -4.16 6.33
CA ILE A 236 24.24 -4.85 6.41
C ILE A 236 25.40 -3.86 6.65
N PRO A 237 25.54 -2.74 5.90
CA PRO A 237 26.66 -1.80 6.05
C PRO A 237 26.70 -1.03 7.37
N TYR A 238 25.67 -1.16 8.21
CA TYR A 238 25.56 -0.51 9.51
C TYR A 238 25.62 -1.47 10.70
N THR A 239 25.55 -2.76 10.43
CA THR A 239 25.69 -3.82 11.42
C THR A 239 27.08 -4.45 11.28
N ASN A 240 27.72 -4.81 12.38
CA ASN A 240 29.04 -5.46 12.36
C ASN A 240 28.94 -6.95 11.93
N THR A 241 28.20 -7.24 10.86
CA THR A 241 27.85 -8.59 10.41
C THR A 241 28.49 -8.98 9.08
N ALA A 242 29.12 -8.04 8.37
CA ALA A 242 29.65 -8.27 7.03
C ALA A 242 30.67 -9.42 6.99
N ASP A 243 31.55 -9.56 7.97
CA ASP A 243 32.50 -10.67 8.06
C ASP A 243 31.80 -12.03 8.21
N ALA A 244 30.76 -12.10 9.05
CA ALA A 244 29.97 -13.31 9.25
C ALA A 244 29.19 -13.69 7.97
N ILE A 245 28.58 -12.70 7.31
CA ILE A 245 27.86 -12.89 6.04
C ILE A 245 28.81 -13.40 4.96
N LEU A 246 29.99 -12.79 4.82
CA LEU A 246 30.97 -13.19 3.81
C LEU A 246 31.43 -14.64 4.00
N LYS A 247 31.62 -15.05 5.26
CA LYS A 247 32.05 -16.40 5.64
C LYS A 247 30.95 -17.45 5.47
N ASP A 248 29.74 -17.17 5.94
CA ASP A 248 28.70 -18.18 6.16
C ASP A 248 27.59 -18.17 5.09
N SER A 249 27.44 -17.07 4.34
CA SER A 249 26.40 -16.99 3.30
C SER A 249 26.78 -17.76 2.03
N LYS A 250 25.82 -18.46 1.44
CA LYS A 250 25.85 -19.05 0.10
C LYS A 250 25.15 -18.15 -0.92
N ASN A 251 24.42 -17.14 -0.45
CA ASN A 251 23.71 -16.20 -1.31
C ASN A 251 24.69 -15.15 -1.85
N GLN A 252 24.83 -15.12 -3.17
CA GLN A 252 25.78 -14.22 -3.82
C GLN A 252 25.44 -12.73 -3.60
N ILE A 253 24.16 -12.37 -3.48
CA ILE A 253 23.73 -10.99 -3.22
C ILE A 253 24.25 -10.51 -1.86
N GLU A 254 24.02 -11.32 -0.81
CA GLU A 254 24.45 -11.02 0.56
C GLU A 254 25.99 -10.88 0.62
N LYS A 255 26.70 -11.81 -0.03
CA LYS A 255 28.18 -11.78 -0.13
C LYS A 255 28.68 -10.51 -0.79
N THR A 256 28.11 -10.10 -1.93
CA THR A 256 28.58 -8.93 -2.66
C THR A 256 28.34 -7.63 -1.90
N ILE A 257 27.26 -7.53 -1.12
CA ILE A 257 27.04 -6.38 -0.22
C ILE A 257 28.07 -6.38 0.92
N ALA A 258 28.40 -7.55 1.47
CA ALA A 258 29.44 -7.69 2.48
C ALA A 258 30.84 -7.34 1.93
N GLU A 259 31.19 -7.78 0.72
CA GLU A 259 32.44 -7.43 0.02
C GLU A 259 32.60 -5.90 -0.08
N HIS A 260 31.54 -5.20 -0.53
CA HIS A 260 31.55 -3.74 -0.60
C HIS A 260 31.68 -3.11 0.79
N THR A 261 30.97 -3.64 1.79
CA THR A 261 31.00 -3.12 3.17
C THR A 261 32.38 -3.21 3.80
N LEU A 262 33.13 -4.29 3.50
CA LEU A 262 34.49 -4.53 3.97
C LEU A 262 35.56 -3.86 3.08
N ASN A 263 35.17 -3.02 2.11
CA ASN A 263 36.05 -2.35 1.15
C ASN A 263 36.88 -3.32 0.27
N GLN A 264 36.38 -4.54 0.02
CA GLN A 264 36.98 -5.51 -0.88
C GLN A 264 36.56 -5.23 -2.34
N MET A 265 37.01 -4.08 -2.87
CA MET A 265 36.48 -3.53 -4.13
C MET A 265 36.78 -4.40 -5.36
N LYS A 266 37.90 -5.14 -5.38
CA LYS A 266 38.23 -6.03 -6.50
C LYS A 266 37.29 -7.23 -6.58
N GLU A 267 37.00 -7.81 -5.42
CA GLU A 267 36.07 -8.92 -5.23
C GLU A 267 34.64 -8.47 -5.57
N PHE A 268 34.23 -7.31 -5.04
CA PHE A 268 32.95 -6.69 -5.36
C PHE A 268 32.77 -6.48 -6.87
N GLU A 269 33.74 -5.87 -7.55
CA GLU A 269 33.65 -5.63 -9.00
C GLU A 269 33.55 -6.93 -9.80
N LYS A 270 34.32 -7.96 -9.42
CA LYS A 270 34.25 -9.29 -10.03
C LYS A 270 32.88 -9.93 -9.82
N SER A 271 32.35 -9.88 -8.60
CA SER A 271 31.02 -10.40 -8.26
C SER A 271 29.92 -9.70 -9.06
N ILE A 272 29.97 -8.37 -9.16
CA ILE A 272 29.04 -7.57 -9.96
C ILE A 272 29.11 -7.94 -11.44
N GLN A 273 30.31 -8.06 -12.02
CA GLN A 273 30.47 -8.48 -13.42
C GLN A 273 29.90 -9.88 -13.68
N GLN A 274 30.11 -10.82 -12.75
CA GLN A 274 29.54 -12.16 -12.84
C GLN A 274 28.00 -12.12 -12.75
N MET A 275 27.43 -11.33 -11.84
CA MET A 275 25.98 -11.14 -11.76
C MET A 275 25.42 -10.52 -13.04
N MET A 276 26.08 -9.51 -13.61
CA MET A 276 25.64 -8.90 -14.87
C MET A 276 25.51 -9.91 -16.01
N GLN A 277 26.31 -10.98 -16.01
CA GLN A 277 26.28 -12.02 -17.05
C GLN A 277 25.27 -13.13 -16.74
N THR A 278 25.08 -13.47 -15.47
CA THR A 278 24.32 -14.65 -15.04
C THR A 278 22.92 -14.32 -14.55
N ASN A 279 22.78 -13.24 -13.79
CA ASN A 279 21.51 -12.74 -13.28
C ASN A 279 21.54 -11.21 -13.11
N PRO A 280 21.21 -10.44 -14.17
CA PRO A 280 21.18 -8.97 -14.12
C PRO A 280 20.30 -8.40 -13.01
N GLU A 281 19.24 -9.11 -12.60
CA GLU A 281 18.32 -8.64 -11.54
C GLU A 281 19.02 -8.56 -10.17
N SER A 282 20.01 -9.41 -9.93
CA SER A 282 20.79 -9.42 -8.69
C SER A 282 21.63 -8.15 -8.56
N VAL A 283 22.12 -7.60 -9.67
CA VAL A 283 22.84 -6.32 -9.70
C VAL A 283 21.95 -5.19 -9.21
N ALA A 284 20.68 -5.18 -9.61
CA ALA A 284 19.72 -4.17 -9.20
C ALA A 284 19.42 -4.20 -7.69
N ILE A 285 19.30 -5.41 -7.13
CA ILE A 285 19.11 -5.60 -5.69
C ILE A 285 20.34 -5.10 -4.91
N VAL A 286 21.54 -5.52 -5.31
CA VAL A 286 22.80 -5.10 -4.66
C VAL A 286 23.00 -3.58 -4.75
N SER A 287 22.87 -3.02 -5.95
CA SER A 287 23.12 -1.60 -6.17
C SER A 287 22.08 -0.73 -5.45
N LYS A 288 20.80 -1.16 -5.41
CA LYS A 288 19.77 -0.46 -4.65
C LYS A 288 20.01 -0.55 -3.15
N ALA A 289 20.35 -1.72 -2.60
CA ALA A 289 20.64 -1.85 -1.18
C ALA A 289 21.80 -0.95 -0.74
N LEU A 290 22.88 -0.89 -1.53
CA LEU A 290 24.03 -0.03 -1.27
C LEU A 290 23.72 1.46 -1.47
N HIS A 291 22.86 1.80 -2.44
CA HIS A 291 22.41 3.18 -2.63
C HIS A 291 21.53 3.64 -1.49
N ASP A 292 20.55 2.83 -1.11
CA ASP A 292 19.61 3.12 -0.02
C ASP A 292 20.40 3.27 1.29
N SER A 293 21.46 2.48 1.51
CA SER A 293 22.39 2.63 2.63
C SER A 293 23.43 3.76 2.46
N GLY A 294 23.28 4.67 1.50
CA GLY A 294 24.22 5.78 1.26
C GLY A 294 25.66 5.39 0.95
N ARG A 295 25.93 4.11 0.62
CA ARG A 295 27.27 3.59 0.28
C ARG A 295 27.57 3.72 -1.21
N LEU A 296 26.53 3.85 -2.03
CA LEU A 296 26.63 4.03 -3.47
C LEU A 296 25.93 5.33 -3.89
N SER A 297 26.60 6.14 -4.71
CA SER A 297 25.97 7.34 -5.26
C SER A 297 24.86 6.96 -6.25
N TRP A 298 23.85 7.81 -6.38
CA TRP A 298 22.77 7.60 -7.36
C TRP A 298 23.30 7.43 -8.79
N LYS A 299 24.33 8.21 -9.16
CA LYS A 299 25.00 8.11 -10.46
C LYS A 299 25.60 6.72 -10.68
N LYS A 300 26.30 6.17 -9.68
CA LYS A 300 26.92 4.85 -9.82
C LYS A 300 25.89 3.72 -9.82
N HIS A 301 24.81 3.86 -9.03
CA HIS A 301 23.66 2.97 -9.07
C HIS A 301 23.11 2.88 -10.50
N THR A 302 22.72 4.01 -11.09
CA THR A 302 22.13 4.02 -12.44
C THR A 302 23.10 3.52 -13.52
N GLU A 303 24.40 3.81 -13.41
CA GLU A 303 25.43 3.24 -14.30
C GLU A 303 25.46 1.71 -14.25
N LEU A 304 25.35 1.10 -13.07
CA LEU A 304 25.33 -0.36 -12.92
C LEU A 304 24.03 -0.94 -13.51
N ILE A 305 22.90 -0.29 -13.29
CA ILE A 305 21.61 -0.72 -13.87
C ILE A 305 21.66 -0.69 -15.41
N GLU A 306 22.19 0.39 -15.99
CA GLU A 306 22.38 0.53 -17.44
C GLU A 306 23.31 -0.54 -18.03
N GLN A 307 24.35 -0.93 -17.29
CA GLN A 307 25.24 -2.01 -17.72
C GLN A 307 24.56 -3.38 -17.63
N ALA A 308 23.85 -3.65 -16.53
CA ALA A 308 23.11 -4.89 -16.34
C ALA A 308 21.99 -5.05 -17.38
N ALA A 309 21.27 -3.97 -17.73
CA ALA A 309 20.22 -3.98 -18.74
C ALA A 309 20.72 -4.43 -20.13
N LYS A 310 21.97 -4.14 -20.50
CA LYS A 310 22.56 -4.60 -21.77
C LYS A 310 22.64 -6.12 -21.89
N ASN A 311 22.72 -6.82 -20.76
CA ASN A 311 22.84 -8.27 -20.71
C ASN A 311 21.49 -8.97 -20.47
N ALA A 312 20.45 -8.23 -20.11
CA ALA A 312 19.10 -8.75 -19.95
C ALA A 312 18.47 -9.04 -21.33
N LYS A 313 18.07 -10.30 -21.53
CA LYS A 313 17.58 -10.84 -22.81
C LYS A 313 16.07 -11.08 -22.79
N THR A 314 15.48 -11.28 -21.61
CA THR A 314 14.05 -11.58 -21.48
C THR A 314 13.27 -10.40 -20.91
N SER A 315 11.97 -10.36 -21.17
CA SER A 315 11.07 -9.35 -20.60
C SER A 315 11.05 -9.41 -19.07
N SER A 316 11.14 -10.62 -18.51
CA SER A 316 11.13 -10.84 -17.06
C SER A 316 12.40 -10.33 -16.40
N GLU A 317 13.57 -10.53 -17.01
CA GLU A 317 14.85 -9.99 -16.51
C GLU A 317 14.85 -8.45 -16.50
N ILE A 318 14.41 -7.81 -17.58
CA ILE A 318 14.35 -6.34 -17.63
C ILE A 318 13.29 -5.80 -16.66
N TYR A 319 12.10 -6.42 -16.60
CA TYR A 319 11.05 -6.05 -15.65
C TYR A 319 11.54 -6.14 -14.20
N ASN A 320 12.15 -7.26 -13.80
CA ASN A 320 12.67 -7.44 -12.44
C ASN A 320 13.82 -6.48 -12.15
N LEU A 321 14.69 -6.22 -13.12
CA LEU A 321 15.76 -5.24 -13.00
C LEU A 321 15.22 -3.83 -12.74
N ILE A 322 14.21 -3.37 -13.49
CA ILE A 322 13.56 -2.06 -13.27
C ILE A 322 12.85 -2.04 -11.91
N LYS A 323 12.06 -3.07 -11.62
CA LYS A 323 11.30 -3.23 -10.38
C LYS A 323 12.20 -3.15 -9.15
N ASN A 324 13.29 -3.92 -9.16
CA ASN A 324 14.22 -3.97 -8.03
C ASN A 324 15.12 -2.72 -7.98
N ALA A 325 15.46 -2.10 -9.11
CA ALA A 325 16.27 -0.88 -9.12
C ALA A 325 15.48 0.38 -8.72
N ASN A 326 14.15 0.34 -8.84
CA ASN A 326 13.26 1.49 -8.81
C ASN A 326 13.75 2.63 -9.73
N TYR A 327 14.20 2.27 -10.93
CA TYR A 327 14.81 3.17 -11.90
C TYR A 327 14.48 2.75 -13.33
N LEU A 328 14.11 3.73 -14.15
CA LEU A 328 13.80 3.52 -15.57
C LEU A 328 14.37 4.68 -16.40
N SER A 329 15.37 4.37 -17.23
CA SER A 329 15.89 5.31 -18.22
C SER A 329 15.15 5.20 -19.54
N LYS A 330 15.34 6.20 -20.42
CA LYS A 330 14.79 6.16 -21.79
C LYS A 330 15.23 4.91 -22.55
N ARG A 331 16.52 4.55 -22.48
CA ARG A 331 17.09 3.39 -23.16
C ARG A 331 16.49 2.08 -22.64
N ILE A 332 16.42 1.92 -21.31
CA ILE A 332 15.87 0.70 -20.69
C ILE A 332 14.37 0.57 -21.03
N LYS A 333 13.64 1.71 -21.05
CA LYS A 333 12.24 1.75 -21.47
C LYS A 333 12.06 1.26 -22.90
N GLU A 334 12.84 1.80 -23.84
CA GLU A 334 12.81 1.40 -25.25
C GLU A 334 13.13 -0.10 -25.40
N GLN A 335 14.16 -0.60 -24.72
CA GLN A 335 14.51 -2.03 -24.73
C GLN A 335 13.37 -2.91 -24.16
N LEU A 336 12.75 -2.50 -23.05
CA LEU A 336 11.61 -3.21 -22.49
C LEU A 336 10.46 -3.27 -23.50
N PHE A 337 10.11 -2.15 -24.12
CA PHE A 337 9.00 -2.06 -25.07
C PHE A 337 9.27 -2.89 -26.33
N ASP A 338 10.51 -2.89 -26.83
CA ASP A 338 10.93 -3.72 -27.96
C ASP A 338 10.84 -5.21 -27.69
N ILE A 339 11.13 -5.66 -26.45
CA ILE A 339 10.98 -7.06 -26.08
C ILE A 339 9.50 -7.41 -25.89
N LEU A 340 8.76 -6.56 -25.19
CA LEU A 340 7.34 -6.79 -24.88
C LEU A 340 6.44 -6.78 -26.11
N SER A 341 6.74 -5.95 -27.11
CA SER A 341 5.99 -5.87 -28.37
C SER A 341 6.07 -7.14 -29.23
N LYS A 342 7.03 -8.03 -28.95
CA LYS A 342 7.15 -9.33 -29.64
C LYS A 342 6.22 -10.40 -29.08
N ASP A 343 5.62 -10.17 -27.90
CA ASP A 343 4.64 -11.09 -27.33
C ASP A 343 3.33 -11.04 -28.11
N SER A 344 2.71 -12.20 -28.29
CA SER A 344 1.52 -12.38 -29.13
C SER A 344 0.21 -11.98 -28.47
N THR A 345 0.13 -12.02 -27.14
CA THR A 345 -1.15 -11.85 -26.42
C THR A 345 -1.35 -10.48 -25.79
N LEU A 346 -0.29 -9.66 -25.69
CA LEU A 346 -0.21 -8.33 -25.07
C LEU A 346 -0.71 -8.20 -23.61
N THR A 347 -1.51 -9.12 -23.08
CA THR A 347 -2.02 -9.12 -21.71
C THR A 347 -0.89 -9.07 -20.68
N LYS A 348 0.04 -10.03 -20.74
CA LYS A 348 1.19 -10.10 -19.82
C LYS A 348 2.11 -8.87 -19.94
N PRO A 349 2.48 -8.40 -21.16
CA PRO A 349 3.15 -7.11 -21.33
C PRO A 349 2.44 -5.95 -20.63
N LEU A 350 1.13 -5.81 -20.80
CA LEU A 350 0.37 -4.71 -20.22
C LEU A 350 0.35 -4.80 -18.69
N GLU A 351 0.14 -5.98 -18.12
CA GLU A 351 0.23 -6.19 -16.66
C GLU A 351 1.60 -5.78 -16.10
N MET A 352 2.70 -6.15 -16.79
CA MET A 352 4.05 -5.73 -16.41
C MET A 352 4.19 -4.21 -16.45
N ILE A 353 3.73 -3.57 -17.52
CA ILE A 353 3.80 -2.12 -17.68
C ILE A 353 2.99 -1.40 -16.60
N LEU A 354 1.78 -1.86 -16.31
CA LEU A 354 0.91 -1.27 -15.27
C LEU A 354 1.53 -1.44 -13.87
N SER A 355 2.12 -2.59 -13.60
CA SER A 355 2.85 -2.81 -12.34
C SER A 355 4.03 -1.83 -12.20
N LEU A 356 4.80 -1.60 -13.26
CA LEU A 356 5.90 -0.62 -13.24
C LEU A 356 5.41 0.83 -13.16
N GLU A 357 4.32 1.17 -13.86
CA GLU A 357 3.69 2.49 -13.82
C GLU A 357 3.23 2.84 -12.41
N ASN A 358 2.52 1.91 -11.74
CA ASN A 358 2.09 2.08 -10.36
C ASN A 358 3.27 2.27 -9.39
N GLN A 359 4.38 1.56 -9.63
CA GLN A 359 5.56 1.66 -8.77
C GLN A 359 6.36 2.95 -9.01
N LEU A 360 6.56 3.33 -10.28
CA LEU A 360 7.44 4.44 -10.66
C LEU A 360 6.71 5.79 -10.76
N GLY A 361 5.37 5.79 -10.79
CA GLY A 361 4.55 6.98 -11.00
C GLY A 361 4.70 7.60 -12.40
N GLN A 362 5.06 6.79 -13.41
CA GLN A 362 5.27 7.23 -14.80
C GLN A 362 4.21 6.64 -15.73
N SER A 363 3.71 7.41 -16.70
CA SER A 363 2.69 6.98 -17.67
C SER A 363 3.22 6.02 -18.75
N LEU A 364 3.67 4.84 -18.33
CA LEU A 364 4.32 3.86 -19.21
C LEU A 364 3.35 3.16 -20.15
N SER A 365 2.12 2.92 -19.72
CA SER A 365 1.08 2.26 -20.52
C SER A 365 0.77 3.04 -21.81
N VAL A 366 0.62 4.36 -21.72
CA VAL A 366 0.38 5.23 -22.87
C VAL A 366 1.55 5.21 -23.85
N ASP A 367 2.79 5.35 -23.33
CA ASP A 367 3.99 5.33 -24.16
C ASP A 367 4.16 3.98 -24.87
N PHE A 368 3.94 2.88 -24.16
CA PHE A 368 4.04 1.53 -24.71
C PHE A 368 3.02 1.32 -25.84
N ILE A 369 1.77 1.72 -25.63
CA ILE A 369 0.73 1.57 -26.65
C ILE A 369 1.02 2.46 -27.86
N LYS A 370 1.48 3.70 -27.67
CA LYS A 370 1.90 4.55 -28.80
C LYS A 370 3.00 3.89 -29.63
N GLN A 371 3.98 3.25 -28.98
CA GLN A 371 5.03 2.52 -29.69
C GLN A 371 4.46 1.30 -30.43
N LEU A 372 3.59 0.50 -29.79
CA LEU A 372 2.94 -0.65 -30.41
C LEU A 372 2.16 -0.24 -31.67
N LEU A 373 1.35 0.81 -31.58
CA LEU A 373 0.50 1.30 -32.68
C LEU A 373 1.28 1.93 -33.83
N SER A 374 2.50 2.39 -33.55
CA SER A 374 3.41 2.90 -34.58
C SER A 374 4.02 1.78 -35.42
N SER A 375 4.00 0.53 -34.95
CA SER A 375 4.42 -0.63 -35.74
C SER A 375 3.23 -1.24 -36.50
N SER A 376 3.36 -1.36 -37.82
CA SER A 376 2.31 -1.94 -38.68
C SER A 376 1.94 -3.38 -38.29
N ASP A 377 2.94 -4.15 -37.85
CA ASP A 377 2.82 -5.60 -37.60
C ASP A 377 2.03 -5.95 -36.33
N VAL A 378 1.77 -4.97 -35.46
CA VAL A 378 1.12 -5.20 -34.17
C VAL A 378 -0.36 -4.85 -34.20
N LYS A 379 -0.82 -3.99 -35.12
CA LYS A 379 -2.24 -3.64 -35.25
C LYS A 379 -3.14 -4.87 -35.42
N ASP A 380 -2.64 -5.88 -36.13
CA ASP A 380 -3.35 -7.15 -36.35
C ASP A 380 -3.21 -8.16 -35.21
N LYS A 381 -2.30 -7.92 -34.25
CA LYS A 381 -2.01 -8.81 -33.11
C LYS A 381 -2.72 -8.38 -31.83
N ILE A 382 -3.22 -7.14 -31.76
CA ILE A 382 -4.00 -6.67 -30.61
C ILE A 382 -5.34 -7.40 -30.61
N SER A 383 -5.43 -8.47 -29.81
CA SER A 383 -6.71 -9.10 -29.52
C SER A 383 -7.60 -8.09 -28.79
N TYR A 384 -8.79 -7.85 -29.34
CA TYR A 384 -9.81 -7.03 -28.69
C TYR A 384 -10.18 -7.53 -27.29
N GLN A 385 -9.95 -8.81 -27.00
CA GLN A 385 -10.16 -9.44 -25.69
C GLN A 385 -9.11 -9.06 -24.63
N ALA A 386 -7.92 -8.60 -25.04
CA ALA A 386 -6.86 -8.17 -24.10
C ALA A 386 -6.99 -6.71 -23.65
N LEU A 387 -7.78 -5.92 -24.39
CA LEU A 387 -7.95 -4.48 -24.20
C LEU A 387 -8.76 -4.05 -22.95
N PRO A 388 -9.77 -4.79 -22.45
CA PRO A 388 -10.49 -4.37 -21.25
C PRO A 388 -9.65 -4.45 -19.97
N ALA A 389 -8.47 -5.07 -20.00
CA ALA A 389 -7.53 -5.11 -18.89
C ALA A 389 -6.70 -3.84 -18.76
N ILE A 390 -6.81 -2.87 -19.69
CA ILE A 390 -6.06 -1.61 -19.65
C ILE A 390 -6.87 -0.57 -18.86
N PRO A 391 -6.45 -0.21 -17.63
CA PRO A 391 -7.19 0.73 -16.79
C PRO A 391 -7.05 2.20 -17.24
N PHE A 392 -6.10 2.49 -18.14
CA PHE A 392 -5.82 3.84 -18.63
C PHE A 392 -6.43 4.08 -20.01
N TYR A 393 -7.19 5.17 -20.12
CA TYR A 393 -7.83 5.60 -21.36
C TYR A 393 -6.99 6.68 -22.04
N SER A 394 -6.66 6.46 -23.32
CA SER A 394 -6.16 7.48 -24.23
C SER A 394 -6.91 7.37 -25.56
N LYS A 395 -6.98 8.47 -26.33
CA LYS A 395 -7.65 8.48 -27.63
C LYS A 395 -7.00 7.50 -28.62
N GLU A 396 -5.70 7.27 -28.48
CA GLU A 396 -4.94 6.29 -29.26
C GLU A 396 -5.36 4.85 -28.92
N ILE A 397 -5.59 4.54 -27.64
CA ILE A 397 -6.11 3.24 -27.20
C ILE A 397 -7.52 3.02 -27.73
N GLU A 398 -8.37 4.05 -27.65
CA GLU A 398 -9.72 3.98 -28.23
C GLU A 398 -9.67 3.67 -29.73
N ASN A 399 -8.89 4.42 -30.50
CA ASN A 399 -8.76 4.19 -31.93
C ASN A 399 -8.27 2.76 -32.22
N ALA A 400 -7.29 2.26 -31.46
CA ALA A 400 -6.78 0.90 -31.63
C ALA A 400 -7.83 -0.18 -31.35
N VAL A 401 -8.62 -0.01 -30.28
CA VAL A 401 -9.74 -0.90 -29.96
C VAL A 401 -10.76 -0.88 -31.08
N VAL A 402 -11.18 0.31 -31.48
CA VAL A 402 -12.18 0.51 -32.51
C VAL A 402 -11.74 -0.12 -33.83
N ASP A 403 -10.49 0.11 -34.23
CA ASP A 403 -9.88 -0.48 -35.43
C ASP A 403 -9.83 -2.01 -35.33
N SER A 404 -9.41 -2.58 -34.20
CA SER A 404 -9.36 -4.04 -33.99
C SER A 404 -10.75 -4.68 -34.06
N CYS A 405 -11.75 -4.09 -33.38
CA CYS A 405 -13.13 -4.57 -33.43
C CYS A 405 -13.74 -4.44 -34.84
N ASN A 406 -13.47 -3.35 -35.56
CA ASN A 406 -13.91 -3.18 -36.95
C ASN A 406 -13.26 -4.20 -37.89
N ASN A 407 -11.96 -4.46 -37.74
CA ASN A 407 -11.25 -5.46 -38.54
C ASN A 407 -11.79 -6.87 -38.27
N GLN A 408 -12.09 -7.19 -37.01
CA GLN A 408 -12.71 -8.47 -36.66
C GLN A 408 -14.12 -8.58 -37.25
N LEU A 409 -14.93 -7.51 -37.15
CA LEU A 409 -16.25 -7.45 -37.74
C LEU A 409 -16.21 -7.70 -39.25
N ALA A 410 -15.29 -7.05 -39.98
CA ALA A 410 -15.09 -7.25 -41.41
C ALA A 410 -14.73 -8.71 -41.75
N LYS A 411 -13.82 -9.33 -40.99
CA LYS A 411 -13.45 -10.75 -41.15
C LYS A 411 -14.63 -11.69 -40.91
N LEU A 412 -15.52 -11.36 -39.98
CA LEU A 412 -16.73 -12.15 -39.71
C LEU A 412 -17.79 -11.98 -40.78
N GLN A 413 -17.95 -10.76 -41.33
CA GLN A 413 -18.85 -10.48 -42.45
C GLN A 413 -18.46 -11.28 -43.69
N GLU A 414 -17.16 -11.33 -44.02
CA GLU A 414 -16.66 -12.13 -45.14
C GLU A 414 -16.99 -13.63 -45.01
N LYS A 415 -16.88 -14.17 -43.78
CA LYS A 415 -17.10 -15.60 -43.52
C LYS A 415 -18.55 -15.97 -43.23
N SER A 416 -19.41 -14.99 -42.92
CA SER A 416 -20.84 -15.18 -42.60
C SER A 416 -21.08 -16.28 -41.56
N ILE A 417 -20.35 -16.26 -40.43
CA ILE A 417 -20.47 -17.26 -39.35
C ILE A 417 -21.26 -16.65 -38.18
N PRO A 418 -22.58 -16.93 -38.02
CA PRO A 418 -23.44 -16.23 -37.06
C PRO A 418 -22.96 -16.33 -35.60
N ARG A 419 -22.49 -17.51 -35.18
CA ARG A 419 -22.02 -17.75 -33.80
C ARG A 419 -20.86 -16.86 -33.37
N LYS A 420 -19.97 -16.50 -34.29
CA LYS A 420 -18.82 -15.66 -33.97
C LYS A 420 -19.18 -14.18 -33.80
N PHE A 421 -20.30 -13.74 -34.37
CA PHE A 421 -20.80 -12.40 -34.09
C PHE A 421 -21.39 -12.30 -32.67
N GLU A 422 -21.99 -13.37 -32.17
CA GLU A 422 -22.48 -13.46 -30.78
C GLU A 422 -21.32 -13.40 -29.78
N GLU A 423 -20.22 -14.10 -30.05
CA GLU A 423 -18.97 -14.00 -29.26
C GLU A 423 -18.42 -12.57 -29.26
N LEU A 424 -18.25 -11.95 -30.44
CA LEU A 424 -17.79 -10.57 -30.56
C LEU A 424 -18.72 -9.59 -29.82
N PHE A 425 -20.02 -9.86 -29.82
CA PHE A 425 -21.00 -9.05 -29.11
C PHE A 425 -20.80 -9.09 -27.60
N HIS A 426 -20.68 -10.30 -27.03
CA HIS A 426 -20.43 -10.47 -25.61
C HIS A 426 -19.11 -9.81 -25.19
N ASP A 427 -18.08 -9.95 -26.01
CA ASP A 427 -16.78 -9.32 -25.76
C ASP A 427 -16.89 -7.79 -25.77
N ILE A 428 -17.56 -7.18 -26.76
CA ILE A 428 -17.76 -5.72 -26.81
C ILE A 428 -18.58 -5.23 -25.61
N ALA A 429 -19.61 -5.98 -25.19
CA ALA A 429 -20.42 -5.61 -24.02
C ALA A 429 -19.62 -5.67 -22.72
N ASP A 430 -18.82 -6.72 -22.54
CA ASP A 430 -17.92 -6.87 -21.39
C ASP A 430 -16.89 -5.72 -21.35
N ILE A 431 -16.28 -5.39 -22.50
CA ILE A 431 -15.35 -4.27 -22.62
C ILE A 431 -16.06 -2.95 -22.26
N SER A 432 -17.24 -2.70 -22.82
CA SER A 432 -18.02 -1.48 -22.54
C SER A 432 -18.43 -1.36 -21.07
N SER A 433 -18.64 -2.49 -20.37
CA SER A 433 -18.98 -2.48 -18.94
C SER A 433 -17.79 -2.17 -18.05
N LYS A 434 -16.58 -2.56 -18.48
CA LYS A 434 -15.33 -2.34 -17.73
C LYS A 434 -14.78 -0.93 -17.92
N VAL A 435 -15.03 -0.30 -19.07
CA VAL A 435 -14.55 1.05 -19.36
C VAL A 435 -15.50 2.11 -18.82
N LYS A 436 -15.08 2.83 -17.78
CA LYS A 436 -15.84 3.91 -17.14
C LYS A 436 -15.88 5.23 -17.93
N ASN A 437 -15.29 5.28 -19.12
CA ASN A 437 -15.20 6.51 -19.92
C ASN A 437 -16.37 6.65 -20.91
N PRO A 438 -17.18 7.73 -20.84
CA PRO A 438 -18.36 7.92 -21.69
C PRO A 438 -18.07 8.18 -23.17
N TYR A 439 -16.83 8.54 -23.54
CA TYR A 439 -16.46 8.68 -24.96
C TYR A 439 -16.25 7.33 -25.63
N TYR A 440 -15.73 6.37 -24.87
CA TYR A 440 -15.48 5.00 -25.31
C TYR A 440 -16.78 4.22 -25.57
N THR A 441 -17.79 4.43 -24.74
CA THR A 441 -19.10 3.78 -24.88
C THR A 441 -19.77 4.13 -26.20
N SER A 442 -19.66 5.38 -26.68
CA SER A 442 -20.24 5.80 -27.96
C SER A 442 -19.62 5.10 -29.18
N SER A 443 -18.29 4.99 -29.21
CA SER A 443 -17.58 4.31 -30.31
C SER A 443 -17.85 2.79 -30.28
N LEU A 444 -17.80 2.16 -29.10
CA LEU A 444 -18.14 0.75 -28.96
C LEU A 444 -19.62 0.46 -29.27
N ASP A 445 -20.54 1.36 -28.90
CA ASP A 445 -21.96 1.21 -29.22
C ASP A 445 -22.21 1.20 -30.73
N LYS A 446 -21.48 2.02 -31.50
CA LYS A 446 -21.56 2.00 -32.97
C LYS A 446 -21.13 0.65 -33.52
N ILE A 447 -20.01 0.10 -33.04
CA ILE A 447 -19.51 -1.21 -33.49
C ILE A 447 -20.45 -2.33 -33.05
N ARG A 448 -20.95 -2.27 -31.81
CA ARG A 448 -21.93 -3.20 -31.25
C ARG A 448 -23.19 -3.27 -32.11
N ASN A 449 -23.74 -2.11 -32.50
CA ASN A 449 -24.89 -2.03 -33.39
C ASN A 449 -24.57 -2.53 -34.81
N ALA A 450 -23.38 -2.21 -35.34
CA ALA A 450 -22.94 -2.72 -36.65
C ALA A 450 -22.80 -4.25 -36.66
N ALA A 451 -22.23 -4.82 -35.60
CA ALA A 451 -22.10 -6.27 -35.41
C ALA A 451 -23.46 -6.95 -35.27
N ALA A 452 -24.39 -6.36 -34.51
CA ALA A 452 -25.75 -6.86 -34.38
C ALA A 452 -26.50 -6.88 -35.72
N ASN A 453 -26.37 -5.81 -36.51
CA ASN A 453 -26.97 -5.74 -37.84
C ASN A 453 -26.36 -6.79 -38.79
N ALA A 454 -25.03 -6.95 -38.78
CA ALA A 454 -24.35 -7.97 -39.58
C ALA A 454 -24.76 -9.40 -39.18
N TRP A 455 -24.87 -9.65 -37.87
CA TRP A 455 -25.40 -10.90 -37.34
C TRP A 455 -26.81 -11.16 -37.85
N MET A 456 -27.73 -10.20 -37.75
CA MET A 456 -29.10 -10.36 -38.23
C MET A 456 -29.18 -10.71 -39.71
N THR A 457 -28.33 -10.09 -40.55
CA THR A 457 -28.27 -10.42 -41.98
C THR A 457 -27.69 -11.81 -42.28
N SER A 458 -26.92 -12.39 -41.35
CA SER A 458 -26.28 -13.71 -41.49
C SER A 458 -27.13 -14.87 -40.96
N ILE A 459 -28.20 -14.59 -40.21
CA ILE A 459 -29.07 -15.62 -39.66
C ILE A 459 -30.11 -16.04 -40.70
N HIS A 460 -30.27 -17.36 -40.85
CA HIS A 460 -31.33 -17.95 -41.67
C HIS A 460 -32.34 -18.77 -40.84
N SER A 461 -32.21 -18.74 -39.51
CA SER A 461 -32.98 -19.54 -38.57
C SER A 461 -33.75 -18.66 -37.58
N LYS A 462 -35.08 -18.82 -37.56
CA LYS A 462 -35.97 -18.11 -36.63
C LYS A 462 -35.64 -18.39 -35.17
N GLN A 463 -35.30 -19.64 -34.82
CA GLN A 463 -34.97 -19.99 -33.44
C GLN A 463 -33.69 -19.28 -32.95
N SER A 464 -32.69 -19.14 -33.83
CA SER A 464 -31.47 -18.39 -33.53
C SER A 464 -31.75 -16.90 -33.36
N PHE A 465 -32.65 -16.35 -34.18
CA PHE A 465 -33.11 -14.97 -34.02
C PHE A 465 -33.80 -14.75 -32.68
N LEU A 466 -34.73 -15.64 -32.28
CA LEU A 466 -35.44 -15.50 -31.01
C LEU A 466 -34.47 -15.63 -29.82
N ASN A 467 -33.61 -16.64 -29.79
CA ASN A 467 -32.73 -16.87 -28.64
C ASN A 467 -31.72 -15.72 -28.42
N THR A 468 -31.02 -15.32 -29.47
CA THR A 468 -29.94 -14.33 -29.36
C THR A 468 -30.48 -12.91 -29.52
N GLY A 469 -31.43 -12.67 -30.43
CA GLY A 469 -32.00 -11.33 -30.68
C GLY A 469 -32.70 -10.75 -29.45
N PHE A 470 -33.47 -11.56 -28.70
CA PHE A 470 -34.05 -11.10 -27.44
C PHE A 470 -32.99 -10.78 -26.38
N SER A 471 -31.88 -11.54 -26.33
CA SER A 471 -30.75 -11.24 -25.46
C SER A 471 -30.11 -9.90 -25.82
N LEU A 472 -29.90 -9.62 -27.11
CA LEU A 472 -29.34 -8.36 -27.61
C LEU A 472 -30.23 -7.16 -27.22
N VAL A 473 -31.55 -7.26 -27.44
CA VAL A 473 -32.50 -6.20 -27.09
C VAL A 473 -32.52 -5.94 -25.58
N ARG A 474 -32.48 -6.99 -24.74
CA ARG A 474 -32.40 -6.85 -23.27
C ARG A 474 -31.13 -6.12 -22.82
N GLN A 475 -30.05 -6.23 -23.59
CA GLN A 475 -28.79 -5.52 -23.35
C GLN A 475 -28.76 -4.11 -23.98
N GLY A 476 -29.90 -3.61 -24.47
CA GLY A 476 -30.06 -2.25 -24.98
C GLY A 476 -29.57 -2.03 -26.42
N VAL A 477 -29.39 -3.11 -27.20
CA VAL A 477 -28.97 -3.02 -28.60
C VAL A 477 -30.14 -2.66 -29.50
N LYS A 478 -29.91 -1.72 -30.43
CA LYS A 478 -30.92 -1.35 -31.42
C LYS A 478 -30.82 -2.28 -32.63
N LEU A 479 -31.79 -3.18 -32.76
CA LEU A 479 -31.94 -4.05 -33.93
C LEU A 479 -32.76 -3.36 -35.03
N ASN A 480 -32.54 -3.73 -36.29
CA ASN A 480 -33.33 -3.26 -37.42
C ASN A 480 -34.82 -3.63 -37.27
N GLU A 481 -35.69 -2.62 -37.25
CA GLU A 481 -37.14 -2.74 -37.05
C GLU A 481 -37.82 -3.63 -38.10
N GLN A 482 -37.33 -3.60 -39.35
CA GLN A 482 -37.91 -4.39 -40.45
C GLN A 482 -37.73 -5.89 -40.23
N MET A 483 -36.55 -6.31 -39.79
CA MET A 483 -36.29 -7.73 -39.49
C MET A 483 -36.94 -8.17 -38.17
N MET A 484 -37.04 -7.28 -37.18
CA MET A 484 -37.83 -7.51 -35.96
C MET A 484 -39.31 -7.79 -36.29
N MET A 485 -39.87 -7.08 -37.27
CA MET A 485 -41.22 -7.32 -37.77
C MET A 485 -41.32 -8.65 -38.53
N GLU A 486 -40.38 -8.95 -39.43
CA GLU A 486 -40.37 -10.20 -40.21
C GLU A 486 -40.28 -11.46 -39.34
N TYR A 487 -39.41 -11.46 -38.32
CA TYR A 487 -39.22 -12.62 -37.45
C TYR A 487 -40.13 -12.63 -36.22
N GLY A 488 -40.67 -11.47 -35.81
CA GLY A 488 -41.54 -11.32 -34.64
C GLY A 488 -43.03 -11.48 -34.90
N GLN A 489 -43.49 -11.38 -36.16
CA GLN A 489 -44.91 -11.54 -36.54
C GLN A 489 -45.30 -12.96 -36.94
N SER A 490 -44.37 -13.92 -36.95
CA SER A 490 -44.65 -15.35 -37.14
C SER A 490 -44.49 -16.10 -35.85
#